data_AF-S7HRC9-F1
#
_entry.id   AF-S7HRC9-F1
#
_cell.length_a   1.000
_cell.length_b   1.000
_cell.length_c   1.000
_cell.angle_alpha   90.00
_cell.angle_beta   90.00
_cell.angle_gamma   90.00
#
_symmetry.space_group_name_H-M   'P 1'
#
loop_
_entity.id
_entity.type
_entity.pdbx_description
1 polymer ?
#
loop_
_entity_poly.entity_id
_entity_poly.type
_entity_poly.pdbx_seq_one_letter_code
_entity_poly.pdbx_strand_id
1 'polypeptide(L)'
;MLLQIFYYLPAILGVLFIAVGTYHGWKFRGMTRRCKVAAVGTLLGFEEKKMKSGTLYYPVVRFQTKDGQTYQARYAFGDAEWDYTAGDELDLRYNPADPQEIYLDHVQSIWQQYASPFFIIVGGLIFIAAYYFIL
;
A
#
# COMPACT_ATOMS: atom_id res chain seq x y z
N MET A 1 16.13 36.03 12.79
CA MET A 1 16.24 34.57 12.95
C MET A 1 14.90 33.84 12.82
N LEU A 2 13.84 34.19 13.56
CA LEU A 2 12.55 33.47 13.51
C LEU A 2 11.89 33.44 12.11
N LEU A 3 12.01 34.55 11.35
CA LEU A 3 11.46 34.68 9.99
C LEU A 3 12.16 33.79 8.94
N GLN A 4 13.43 33.43 9.15
CA GLN A 4 14.18 32.57 8.22
C GLN A 4 13.71 31.12 8.27
N ILE A 5 13.11 30.68 9.38
CA ILE A 5 12.59 29.31 9.51
C ILE A 5 11.38 29.08 8.58
N PHE A 6 10.56 30.11 8.36
CA PHE A 6 9.41 30.02 7.46
C PHE A 6 9.82 29.86 6.00
N TYR A 7 11.00 30.38 5.62
CA TYR A 7 11.56 30.17 4.29
C TYR A 7 11.84 28.70 3.97
N TYR A 8 12.24 27.90 4.97
CA TYR A 8 12.55 26.48 4.76
C TYR A 8 11.35 25.55 4.93
N LEU A 9 10.25 26.04 5.49
CA LEU A 9 9.08 25.22 5.82
C LEU A 9 8.50 24.49 4.59
N PRO A 10 8.41 25.11 3.40
CA PRO A 10 7.94 24.41 2.20
C PRO A 10 8.90 23.36 1.67
N ALA A 11 10.22 23.61 1.73
CA ALA A 11 11.23 22.59 1.42
C ALA A 11 11.10 21.37 2.34
N ILE A 12 10.97 21.60 3.65
CA ILE A 12 10.84 20.52 4.63
C ILE A 12 9.57 19.69 4.35
N LEU A 13 8.44 20.35 4.10
CA LEU A 13 7.18 19.66 3.81
C LEU A 13 7.24 18.88 2.50
N GLY A 14 7.84 19.46 1.44
CA GLY A 14 8.00 18.80 0.16
C GLY A 14 8.93 17.58 0.23
N VAL A 15 10.06 17.68 0.95
CA VAL A 15 10.95 16.54 1.22
C VAL A 15 10.23 15.46 2.01
N LEU A 16 9.40 15.83 2.99
CA LEU A 16 8.59 14.90 3.76
C LEU A 16 7.60 14.15 2.86
N PHE A 17 6.91 14.83 1.96
CA PHE A 17 6.03 14.16 0.99
C PHE A 17 6.81 13.20 0.09
N ILE A 18 7.95 13.62 -0.47
CA ILE A 18 8.78 12.75 -1.31
C ILE A 18 9.24 11.51 -0.54
N ALA A 19 9.66 11.66 0.72
CA ALA A 19 10.06 10.54 1.57
C ALA A 19 8.88 9.57 1.82
N VAL A 20 7.69 10.09 2.13
CA VAL A 20 6.48 9.28 2.33
C VAL A 20 6.09 8.53 1.06
N GLY A 21 6.07 9.20 -0.10
CA GLY A 21 5.76 8.57 -1.38
C GLY A 21 6.78 7.49 -1.74
N THR A 22 8.07 7.76 -1.56
CA THR A 22 9.16 6.80 -1.80
C THR A 22 9.03 5.57 -0.89
N TYR A 23 8.72 5.78 0.39
CA TYR A 23 8.52 4.69 1.34
C TYR A 23 7.36 3.77 0.94
N HIS A 24 6.21 4.33 0.54
CA HIS A 24 5.06 3.55 0.08
C HIS A 24 5.42 2.71 -1.15
N GLY A 25 6.07 3.34 -2.15
CA GLY A 25 6.53 2.63 -3.35
C GLY A 25 7.54 1.53 -3.05
N TRP A 26 8.50 1.77 -2.16
CA TRP A 26 9.50 0.78 -1.75
C TRP A 26 8.87 -0.40 -1.02
N LYS A 27 7.95 -0.15 -0.07
CA LYS A 27 7.25 -1.19 0.68
C LYS A 27 6.47 -2.12 -0.25
N PHE A 28 5.69 -1.53 -1.17
CA PHE A 28 4.90 -2.30 -2.15
C PHE A 28 5.79 -3.10 -3.12
N ARG A 29 6.84 -2.48 -3.65
CA ARG A 29 7.83 -3.15 -4.50
C ARG A 29 8.56 -4.29 -3.77
N GLY A 30 8.82 -4.12 -2.48
CA GLY A 30 9.41 -5.16 -1.63
C GLY A 30 8.51 -6.38 -1.54
N MET A 31 7.22 -6.19 -1.23
CA MET A 31 6.24 -7.27 -1.12
C MET A 31 6.08 -8.02 -2.45
N THR A 32 5.81 -7.32 -3.55
CA THR A 32 5.65 -7.94 -4.88
C THR A 32 6.88 -8.71 -5.35
N ARG A 33 8.08 -8.32 -4.90
CA ARG A 33 9.33 -9.08 -5.16
C ARG A 33 9.48 -10.32 -4.29
N ARG A 34 8.89 -10.36 -3.10
CA ARG A 34 8.98 -11.50 -2.16
C ARG A 34 7.86 -12.51 -2.37
N CYS A 35 6.63 -12.03 -2.61
CA CYS A 35 5.46 -12.84 -2.91
C CYS A 35 5.54 -13.41 -4.33
N LYS A 36 6.07 -14.64 -4.46
CA LYS A 36 6.38 -15.26 -5.76
C LYS A 36 5.59 -16.52 -6.05
N VAL A 37 5.07 -17.20 -5.02
CA VAL A 37 4.42 -18.51 -5.21
C VAL A 37 2.92 -18.31 -5.31
N ALA A 38 2.37 -18.62 -6.49
CA ALA A 38 0.93 -18.54 -6.73
C ALA A 38 0.15 -19.58 -5.92
N ALA A 39 -1.02 -19.18 -5.46
CA ALA A 39 -2.03 -20.00 -4.81
C ALA A 39 -3.43 -19.40 -5.06
N VAL A 40 -4.46 -20.21 -4.86
CA VAL A 40 -5.85 -19.75 -4.80
C VAL A 40 -6.27 -19.82 -3.33
N GLY A 41 -6.91 -18.77 -2.84
CA GLY A 41 -7.40 -18.70 -1.48
C GLY A 41 -8.85 -18.28 -1.40
N THR A 42 -9.54 -18.73 -0.36
CA THR A 42 -10.91 -18.32 -0.05
C THR A 42 -10.89 -17.09 0.86
N LEU A 43 -11.56 -16.03 0.45
CA LEU A 43 -11.76 -14.84 1.28
C LEU A 43 -12.67 -15.19 2.46
N LEU A 44 -12.15 -15.07 3.68
CA LEU A 44 -12.95 -15.31 4.90
C LEU A 44 -13.73 -14.07 5.33
N GLY A 45 -13.29 -12.89 4.92
CA GLY A 45 -13.87 -11.61 5.28
C GLY A 45 -12.80 -10.53 5.44
N PHE A 46 -13.09 -9.51 6.22
CA PHE A 46 -12.24 -8.33 6.37
C PHE A 46 -11.92 -8.05 7.83
N GLU A 47 -10.67 -7.72 8.10
CA GLU A 47 -10.28 -7.06 9.34
C GLU A 47 -10.50 -5.55 9.19
N GLU A 48 -11.29 -4.98 10.11
CA GLU A 48 -11.61 -3.55 10.09
C GLU A 48 -10.63 -2.73 10.92
N LYS A 49 -10.20 -1.60 10.36
CA LYS A 49 -9.44 -0.59 11.09
C LYS A 49 -10.12 0.76 11.01
N LYS A 50 -10.68 1.22 12.14
CA LYS A 50 -11.28 2.54 12.26
C LYS A 50 -10.21 3.62 12.27
N MET A 51 -10.34 4.59 11.37
CA MET A 51 -9.49 5.78 11.24
C MET A 51 -10.35 7.03 11.42
N LYS A 52 -9.71 8.18 11.66
CA LYS A 52 -10.45 9.46 11.75
C LYS A 52 -11.17 9.82 10.44
N SER A 53 -10.65 9.37 9.31
CA SER A 53 -11.16 9.65 7.96
C SER A 53 -12.12 8.58 7.42
N GLY A 54 -12.44 7.52 8.20
CA GLY A 54 -13.27 6.39 7.73
C GLY A 54 -12.76 5.04 8.25
N THR A 55 -13.38 3.95 7.83
CA THR A 55 -12.93 2.58 8.14
C THR A 55 -12.15 2.02 6.95
N LEU A 56 -11.04 1.36 7.21
CA LEU A 56 -10.31 0.57 6.21
C LEU A 56 -10.57 -0.91 6.44
N TYR A 57 -10.80 -1.65 5.37
CA TYR A 57 -11.08 -3.07 5.36
C TYR A 57 -9.90 -3.81 4.76
N TYR A 58 -9.37 -4.80 5.48
CA TYR A 58 -8.21 -5.59 5.06
C TYR A 58 -8.65 -7.03 4.82
N PRO A 59 -8.58 -7.55 3.58
CA PRO A 59 -8.97 -8.92 3.26
C PRO A 59 -8.20 -9.94 4.10
N VAL A 60 -8.91 -10.95 4.59
CA VAL A 60 -8.33 -12.09 5.31
C VAL A 60 -8.62 -13.35 4.52
N VAL A 61 -7.57 -13.97 3.97
CA VAL A 61 -7.69 -15.07 3.02
C VAL A 61 -7.14 -16.35 3.60
N ARG A 62 -7.87 -17.45 3.43
CA ARG A 62 -7.39 -18.80 3.73
C ARG A 62 -6.89 -19.46 2.46
N PHE A 63 -5.69 -20.00 2.47
CA PHE A 63 -5.13 -20.71 1.34
C PHE A 63 -4.23 -21.86 1.80
N GLN A 64 -3.91 -22.76 0.88
CA GLN A 64 -2.99 -23.87 1.13
C GLN A 64 -1.68 -23.62 0.38
N THR A 65 -0.56 -23.79 1.08
CA THR A 65 0.78 -23.73 0.48
C THR A 65 1.10 -25.04 -0.25
N LYS A 66 2.14 -25.04 -1.09
CA LYS A 66 2.53 -26.21 -1.90
C LYS A 66 2.87 -27.46 -1.10
N ASP A 67 3.29 -27.30 0.14
CA ASP A 67 3.59 -28.36 1.12
C ASP A 67 2.34 -28.85 1.88
N GLY A 68 1.15 -28.35 1.52
CA GLY A 68 -0.12 -28.81 2.07
C GLY A 68 -0.53 -28.14 3.38
N GLN A 69 0.25 -27.18 3.88
CA GLN A 69 -0.10 -26.44 5.09
C GLN A 69 -1.15 -25.35 4.77
N THR A 70 -2.14 -25.21 5.65
CA THR A 70 -3.19 -24.19 5.51
C THR A 70 -2.83 -22.96 6.31
N TYR A 71 -2.87 -21.79 5.68
CA TYR A 71 -2.63 -20.50 6.30
C TYR A 71 -3.85 -19.60 6.19
N GLN A 72 -4.02 -18.74 7.18
CA GLN A 72 -4.93 -17.60 7.13
C GLN A 72 -4.09 -16.33 7.22
N ALA A 73 -4.08 -15.55 6.15
CA ALA A 73 -3.24 -14.36 6.02
C ALA A 73 -4.08 -13.12 5.76
N ARG A 74 -3.72 -12.03 6.44
CA ARG A 74 -4.32 -10.71 6.24
C ARG A 74 -3.52 -9.97 5.18
N TYR A 75 -4.18 -9.46 4.15
CA TYR A 75 -3.53 -8.66 3.14
C TYR A 75 -3.05 -7.32 3.72
N ALA A 76 -1.83 -6.91 3.37
CA ALA A 76 -1.19 -5.74 3.98
C ALA A 76 -1.84 -4.41 3.60
N PHE A 77 -2.55 -4.38 2.47
CA PHE A 77 -3.20 -3.18 1.92
C PHE A 77 -4.70 -3.27 2.17
N GLY A 78 -5.23 -2.21 2.77
CA GLY A 78 -6.66 -2.07 3.05
C GLY A 78 -7.23 -0.95 2.19
N ASP A 79 -8.50 -1.08 1.88
CA ASP A 79 -9.25 -0.12 1.09
C ASP A 79 -10.56 0.21 1.82
N ALA A 80 -11.19 1.32 1.45
CA ALA A 80 -12.51 1.70 1.96
C ALA A 80 -13.61 0.77 1.42
N GLU A 81 -13.40 0.22 0.22
CA GLU A 81 -14.34 -0.65 -0.48
C GLU A 81 -13.60 -1.75 -1.25
N TRP A 82 -14.23 -2.91 -1.38
CA TRP A 82 -13.71 -4.07 -2.12
C TRP A 82 -14.83 -4.66 -2.97
N ASP A 83 -14.50 -5.09 -4.18
CA ASP A 83 -15.43 -5.77 -5.10
C ASP A 83 -15.59 -7.28 -4.79
N TYR A 84 -15.20 -7.71 -3.58
CA TYR A 84 -15.22 -9.10 -3.16
C TYR A 84 -16.03 -9.29 -1.88
N THR A 85 -16.56 -10.49 -1.72
CA THR A 85 -17.33 -10.91 -0.55
C THR A 85 -16.77 -12.18 0.07
N ALA A 86 -17.05 -12.39 1.35
CA ALA A 86 -16.61 -13.60 2.03
C ALA A 86 -17.16 -14.85 1.33
N GLY A 87 -16.28 -15.80 1.04
CA GLY A 87 -16.56 -16.99 0.24
C GLY A 87 -15.92 -16.96 -1.15
N ASP A 88 -15.56 -15.79 -1.67
CA ASP A 88 -14.94 -15.67 -2.99
C ASP A 88 -13.55 -16.33 -3.04
N GLU A 89 -13.23 -16.92 -4.19
CA GLU A 89 -11.88 -17.39 -4.49
C GLU A 89 -11.04 -16.27 -5.10
N LEU A 90 -9.87 -16.03 -4.52
CA LEU A 90 -8.95 -14.97 -4.92
C LEU A 90 -7.61 -15.59 -5.34
N ASP A 91 -7.12 -15.16 -6.50
CA ASP A 91 -5.75 -15.41 -6.92
C ASP A 91 -4.78 -14.60 -6.05
N LEU A 92 -3.81 -15.29 -5.48
CA LEU A 92 -2.80 -14.67 -4.63
C LEU A 92 -1.41 -15.24 -4.86
N ARG A 93 -0.42 -14.47 -4.42
CA ARG A 93 0.96 -14.92 -4.30
C ARG A 93 1.40 -14.78 -2.86
N TYR A 94 1.99 -15.82 -2.30
CA TYR A 94 2.57 -15.76 -0.96
C TYR A 94 4.10 -15.72 -1.02
N ASN A 95 4.71 -15.16 0.02
CA ASN A 95 6.15 -15.22 0.22
C ASN A 95 6.54 -16.60 0.78
N PRO A 96 7.37 -17.40 0.10
CA PRO A 96 7.73 -18.73 0.57
C PRO A 96 8.57 -18.73 1.87
N ALA A 97 9.23 -17.61 2.19
CA ALA A 97 9.96 -17.46 3.45
C ALA A 97 9.05 -16.99 4.60
N ASP A 98 7.88 -16.42 4.29
CA ASP A 98 6.88 -15.98 5.26
C ASP A 98 5.46 -16.08 4.62
N PRO A 99 4.78 -17.22 4.74
CA PRO A 99 3.47 -17.42 4.12
C PRO A 99 2.37 -16.47 4.61
N GLN A 100 2.56 -15.73 5.70
CA GLN A 100 1.61 -14.70 6.11
C GLN A 100 1.69 -13.44 5.25
N GLU A 101 2.82 -13.22 4.56
CA GLU A 101 2.96 -12.13 3.60
C GLU A 101 2.38 -12.55 2.23
N ILE A 102 1.16 -12.06 1.97
CA ILE A 102 0.44 -12.31 0.72
C ILE A 102 0.34 -11.06 -0.15
N TYR A 103 0.27 -11.27 -1.45
CA TYR A 103 -0.09 -10.31 -2.46
C TYR A 103 -1.31 -10.82 -3.21
N LEU A 104 -2.41 -10.06 -3.20
CA LEU A 104 -3.60 -10.40 -3.97
C LEU A 104 -3.39 -9.91 -5.41
N ASP A 105 -3.43 -10.83 -6.37
CA ASP A 105 -3.28 -10.50 -7.79
C ASP A 105 -4.57 -9.77 -8.27
N HIS A 106 -4.45 -8.94 -9.30
CA HIS A 106 -5.56 -8.27 -9.99
C HIS A 106 -6.46 -7.30 -9.18
N VAL A 107 -6.24 -7.09 -7.89
CA VAL A 107 -7.04 -6.15 -7.07
C VAL A 107 -6.96 -4.71 -7.59
N GLN A 108 -5.76 -4.27 -7.97
CA GLN A 108 -5.54 -2.92 -8.49
C GLN A 108 -4.62 -3.01 -9.70
N SER A 109 -4.89 -2.22 -10.73
CA SER A 109 -3.96 -2.04 -11.84
C SER A 109 -2.61 -1.49 -11.33
N ILE A 110 -1.53 -1.77 -12.05
CA ILE A 110 -0.20 -1.20 -11.74
C ILE A 110 -0.29 0.34 -11.61
N TRP A 111 -1.12 0.99 -12.44
CA TRP A 111 -1.33 2.42 -12.35
C TRP A 111 -1.96 2.84 -11.01
N GLN A 112 -3.03 2.20 -10.57
CA GLN A 112 -3.66 2.48 -9.26
C GLN A 112 -2.69 2.23 -8.09
N GLN A 113 -1.88 1.16 -8.17
CA GLN A 113 -0.89 0.83 -7.12
C GLN A 113 0.19 1.91 -6.95
N TYR A 114 0.63 2.51 -8.05
CA TYR A 114 1.70 3.53 -8.04
C TYR A 114 1.19 4.98 -8.16
N ALA A 115 -0.11 5.20 -8.37
CA ALA A 115 -0.70 6.53 -8.46
C ALA A 115 -0.49 7.33 -7.17
N SER A 116 -0.78 6.73 -6.02
CA SER A 116 -0.60 7.38 -4.71
C SER A 116 0.84 7.87 -4.48
N PRO A 117 1.88 7.02 -4.53
CA PRO A 117 3.25 7.49 -4.35
C PRO A 117 3.67 8.49 -5.42
N PHE A 118 3.21 8.34 -6.68
CA PHE A 118 3.47 9.30 -7.74
C PHE A 118 2.92 10.69 -7.43
N PHE A 119 1.63 10.81 -7.10
CA PHE A 119 1.00 12.09 -6.81
C PHE A 119 1.56 12.76 -5.55
N ILE A 120 1.93 11.99 -4.53
CA ILE A 120 2.59 12.52 -3.33
C ILE A 120 3.95 13.14 -3.69
N ILE A 121 4.76 12.46 -4.48
CA ILE A 121 6.08 12.95 -4.92
C ILE A 121 5.92 14.19 -5.80
N VAL A 122 5.04 14.14 -6.81
CA VAL A 122 4.77 15.27 -7.71
C VAL A 122 4.24 16.47 -6.93
N GLY A 123 3.30 16.26 -6.01
CA GLY A 123 2.78 17.31 -5.14
C GLY A 123 3.88 17.96 -4.28
N GLY A 124 4.79 17.16 -3.72
CA GLY A 124 5.96 17.68 -3.00
C GLY A 124 6.88 18.54 -3.88
N LEU A 125 7.16 18.11 -5.10
CA LEU A 125 7.97 18.86 -6.06
C LEU A 125 7.30 20.18 -6.48
N ILE A 126 6.01 20.14 -6.79
CA ILE A 126 5.23 21.34 -7.14
C ILE A 126 5.20 22.33 -5.98
N PHE A 127 5.02 21.85 -4.75
CA PHE A 127 4.98 22.70 -3.56
C PHE A 127 6.31 23.44 -3.32
N ILE A 128 7.43 22.72 -3.48
CA ILE A 128 8.77 23.32 -3.42
C ILE A 128 8.92 24.35 -4.54
N ALA A 129 8.59 23.97 -5.78
CA ALA A 129 8.82 24.82 -6.94
C ALA A 129 7.98 26.11 -6.89
N ALA A 130 6.70 26.00 -6.53
CA ALA A 130 5.81 27.15 -6.41
C ALA A 130 6.30 28.13 -5.33
N TYR A 131 6.83 27.63 -4.22
CA TYR A 131 7.31 28.51 -3.16
C TYR A 131 8.62 29.24 -3.48
N TYR A 132 9.57 28.60 -4.17
CA TYR A 132 10.90 29.19 -4.39
C TYR A 132 11.10 29.85 -5.77
N PHE A 133 10.25 29.55 -6.75
CA PHE A 133 10.38 30.09 -8.10
C PHE A 133 9.21 30.99 -8.54
N ILE A 134 8.06 30.92 -7.87
CA ILE A 134 6.86 31.69 -8.24
C ILE A 134 6.53 32.78 -7.21
N LEU A 135 6.76 32.51 -5.92
CA LEU A 135 6.61 33.45 -4.80
C LEU A 135 7.95 34.05 -4.38
#